data_AF-A0A2E1M4Z0-F1
#
_entry.id   AF-A0A2E1M4Z0-F1
#
_cell.length_a   1.000
_cell.length_b   1.000
_cell.length_c   1.000
_cell.angle_alpha   90.00
_cell.angle_beta   90.00
_cell.angle_gamma   90.00
#
_symmetry.space_group_name_H-M   'P 1'
#
loop_
_entity.id
_entity.type
_entity.pdbx_description
1 polymer ?
#
loop_
_entity_poly.entity_id
_entity_poly.type
_entity_poly.pdbx_seq_one_letter_code
_entity_poly.pdbx_strand_id
1 'polypeptide(L)'
;MRRLNVRERYDLEDGIRRATALMTYQSEWSWFVKRHSCNVIQRAIDHSKSAKELSYQTGIASGSISNLRKGITILKPEQYFKIVGAVYPEYGKIIEAELHDIERLND
;
A
#
# COMPACT_ATOMS: atom_id res chain seq x y z
N MET A 1 15.28 -9.30 -1.99
CA MET A 1 14.34 -8.22 -2.39
C MET A 1 15.00 -7.41 -3.50
N ARG A 2 14.29 -7.08 -4.59
CA ARG A 2 14.81 -6.17 -5.63
C ARG A 2 14.85 -4.74 -5.06
N ARG A 3 15.93 -4.01 -5.31
CA ARG A 3 16.01 -2.57 -4.98
C ARG A 3 15.05 -1.79 -5.87
N LEU A 4 14.29 -0.89 -5.26
CA LEU A 4 13.40 0.04 -5.96
C LEU A 4 14.21 1.06 -6.75
N ASN A 5 13.77 1.37 -7.97
CA ASN A 5 14.31 2.48 -8.74
C ASN A 5 13.86 3.82 -8.12
N VAL A 6 14.47 4.93 -8.57
CA VAL A 6 14.18 6.27 -8.02
C VAL A 6 12.70 6.65 -8.17
N ARG A 7 12.09 6.33 -9.32
CA ARG A 7 10.68 6.63 -9.59
C ARG A 7 9.73 5.82 -8.72
N GLU A 8 10.03 4.56 -8.50
CA GLU A 8 9.23 3.67 -7.64
C GLU A 8 9.25 4.12 -6.19
N ARG A 9 10.38 4.64 -5.72
CA ARG A 9 10.49 5.24 -4.37
C ARG A 9 9.59 6.46 -4.23
N TYR A 10 9.65 7.39 -5.18
CA TYR A 10 8.76 8.55 -5.20
C TYR A 10 7.27 8.14 -5.28
N ASP A 11 6.94 7.13 -6.09
CA ASP A 11 5.56 6.60 -6.18
C ASP A 11 5.08 6.05 -4.82
N LEU A 12 5.95 5.35 -4.08
CA LEU A 12 5.63 4.78 -2.77
C LEU A 12 5.51 5.87 -1.70
N GLU A 13 6.44 6.81 -1.66
CA GLU A 13 6.44 7.92 -0.69
C GLU A 13 5.21 8.82 -0.88
N ASP A 14 4.85 9.15 -2.11
CA ASP A 14 3.61 9.90 -2.39
C ASP A 14 2.36 9.08 -2.06
N GLY A 15 2.39 7.76 -2.28
CA GLY A 15 1.31 6.86 -1.89
C GLY A 15 1.11 6.78 -0.38
N ILE A 16 2.20 6.72 0.41
CA ILE A 16 2.16 6.76 1.89
C ILE A 16 1.55 8.09 2.34
N ARG A 17 2.06 9.22 1.85
CA ARG A 17 1.57 10.56 2.22
C ARG A 17 0.08 10.73 1.95
N ARG A 18 -0.41 10.22 0.81
CA ARG A 18 -1.84 10.29 0.43
C ARG A 18 -2.70 9.31 1.22
N ALA A 19 -2.18 8.13 1.54
CA ALA A 19 -2.86 7.16 2.38
C ALA A 19 -3.08 7.73 3.79
N THR A 20 -2.04 8.35 4.37
CA THR A 20 -2.16 9.10 5.63
C THR A 20 -3.21 10.20 5.49
N ALA A 21 -3.08 11.07 4.48
CA ALA A 21 -3.99 12.20 4.30
C ALA A 21 -5.47 11.80 4.15
N LEU A 22 -5.77 10.68 3.49
CA LEU A 22 -7.15 10.17 3.43
C LEU A 22 -7.63 9.73 4.81
N MET A 23 -6.80 8.98 5.54
CA MET A 23 -7.15 8.50 6.88
C MET A 23 -7.33 9.64 7.89
N THR A 24 -6.60 10.74 7.73
CA THR A 24 -6.67 11.91 8.63
C THR A 24 -7.74 12.94 8.20
N TYR A 25 -7.90 13.20 6.90
CA TYR A 25 -8.67 14.35 6.40
C TYR A 25 -9.78 13.99 5.40
N GLN A 26 -10.07 12.70 5.18
CA GLN A 26 -11.06 12.21 4.22
C GLN A 26 -10.94 12.79 2.79
N SER A 27 -9.72 13.14 2.37
CA SER A 27 -9.46 13.75 1.05
C SER A 27 -8.42 12.98 0.24
N GLU A 28 -8.38 13.22 -1.08
CA GLU A 28 -7.29 12.85 -2.01
C GLU A 28 -7.07 11.38 -2.44
N TRP A 29 -7.92 10.42 -2.09
CA TRP A 29 -7.69 9.03 -2.52
C TRP A 29 -8.13 8.71 -3.97
N SER A 30 -9.02 9.52 -4.54
CA SER A 30 -9.68 9.28 -5.83
C SER A 30 -8.71 9.19 -7.03
N TRP A 31 -7.54 9.83 -6.96
CA TRP A 31 -6.50 9.77 -7.99
C TRP A 31 -5.69 8.45 -7.96
N PHE A 32 -5.35 7.95 -6.77
CA PHE A 32 -4.63 6.67 -6.57
C PHE A 32 -5.44 5.45 -7.03
N VAL A 33 -6.77 5.54 -6.89
CA VAL A 33 -7.76 4.48 -7.12
C VAL A 33 -7.74 3.92 -8.55
N LYS A 34 -7.54 4.74 -9.60
CA LYS A 34 -7.81 4.29 -10.98
C LYS A 34 -6.61 3.67 -11.72
N ARG A 35 -5.39 4.14 -11.50
CA ARG A 35 -4.20 3.70 -12.29
C ARG A 35 -3.06 3.14 -11.46
N HIS A 36 -2.93 3.54 -10.20
CA HIS A 36 -1.77 3.17 -9.38
C HIS A 36 -2.02 1.97 -8.50
N SER A 37 -3.24 1.75 -8.02
CA SER A 37 -3.60 0.58 -7.21
C SER A 37 -3.22 -0.75 -7.89
N CYS A 38 -3.62 -0.97 -9.16
CA CYS A 38 -3.30 -2.21 -9.87
C CYS A 38 -1.79 -2.39 -10.07
N ASN A 39 -1.08 -1.30 -10.37
CA ASN A 39 0.38 -1.33 -10.59
C ASN A 39 1.15 -1.60 -9.29
N VAL A 40 0.73 -0.99 -8.18
CA VAL A 40 1.32 -1.24 -6.85
C VAL A 40 1.13 -2.70 -6.46
N ILE A 41 -0.07 -3.26 -6.66
CA ILE A 41 -0.35 -4.66 -6.37
C ILE A 41 0.45 -5.60 -7.28
N GLN A 42 0.53 -5.30 -8.59
CA GLN A 42 1.32 -6.09 -9.52
C GLN A 42 2.81 -6.09 -9.12
N ARG A 43 3.37 -4.92 -8.82
CA ARG A 43 4.76 -4.79 -8.34
C ARG A 43 4.96 -5.53 -7.02
N ALA A 44 4.02 -5.41 -6.07
CA ALA A 44 4.08 -6.13 -4.80
C ALA A 44 4.09 -7.65 -5.01
N ILE A 45 3.26 -8.17 -5.92
CA ILE A 45 3.27 -9.59 -6.30
C ILE A 45 4.62 -9.99 -6.90
N ASP A 46 5.17 -9.17 -7.79
CA ASP A 46 6.45 -9.43 -8.44
C ASP A 46 7.61 -9.46 -7.41
N HIS A 47 7.56 -8.58 -6.41
CA HIS A 47 8.53 -8.55 -5.30
C HIS A 47 8.36 -9.71 -4.31
N SER A 48 7.12 -10.10 -4.01
CA SER A 48 6.78 -11.26 -3.17
C SER A 48 6.83 -12.59 -3.94
N LYS A 49 7.29 -12.62 -5.20
CA LYS A 49 7.33 -13.79 -6.10
C LYS A 49 5.95 -14.35 -6.52
N SER A 50 4.91 -14.25 -5.69
CA SER A 50 3.55 -14.70 -6.03
C SER A 50 2.47 -13.99 -5.22
N ALA A 51 1.23 -14.02 -5.71
CA ALA A 51 0.07 -13.50 -4.99
C ALA A 51 -0.25 -14.28 -3.71
N LYS A 52 0.08 -15.57 -3.66
CA LYS A 52 -0.09 -16.41 -2.47
C LYS A 52 0.88 -16.01 -1.36
N GLU A 53 2.12 -15.73 -1.73
CA GLU A 53 3.14 -15.25 -0.80
C GLU A 53 2.79 -13.86 -0.26
N LEU A 54 2.37 -12.94 -1.13
CA LEU A 54 1.88 -11.62 -0.70
C LEU A 54 0.68 -11.74 0.25
N SER A 55 -0.23 -12.68 -0.01
CA SER A 55 -1.38 -12.98 0.85
C SER A 55 -0.95 -13.41 2.25
N TYR A 56 0.05 -14.29 2.33
CA TYR A 56 0.61 -14.76 3.60
C TYR A 56 1.30 -13.62 4.37
N GLN A 57 2.13 -12.83 3.69
CA GLN A 57 2.90 -11.73 4.29
C GLN A 57 2.02 -10.59 4.83
N THR A 58 0.93 -10.27 4.14
CA THR A 58 0.07 -9.11 4.45
C THR A 58 -1.18 -9.47 5.25
N GLY A 59 -1.52 -10.77 5.35
CA GLY A 59 -2.79 -11.26 5.89
C GLY A 59 -4.01 -10.91 5.02
N ILE A 60 -3.82 -10.34 3.83
CA ILE A 60 -4.92 -10.03 2.90
C ILE A 60 -5.29 -11.31 2.14
N ALA A 61 -6.56 -11.68 2.13
CA ALA A 61 -7.04 -12.86 1.43
C ALA A 61 -6.63 -12.85 -0.06
N SER A 62 -6.19 -14.01 -0.58
CA SER A 62 -5.72 -14.13 -1.96
C SER A 62 -6.77 -13.71 -3.00
N GLY A 63 -8.06 -13.95 -2.72
CA GLY A 63 -9.18 -13.46 -3.54
C GLY A 63 -9.25 -11.93 -3.60
N SER A 64 -9.01 -11.25 -2.47
CA SER A 64 -8.95 -9.80 -2.40
C SER A 64 -7.76 -9.24 -3.17
N ILE A 65 -6.57 -9.85 -3.06
CA ILE A 65 -5.39 -9.47 -3.86
C ILE A 65 -5.68 -9.59 -5.36
N SER A 66 -6.36 -10.67 -5.78
CA SER A 66 -6.76 -10.87 -7.18
C SER A 66 -7.71 -9.77 -7.67
N ASN A 67 -8.70 -9.40 -6.87
CA ASN A 67 -9.65 -8.33 -7.20
C ASN A 67 -8.98 -6.96 -7.27
N LEU A 68 -8.06 -6.67 -6.34
CA LEU A 68 -7.24 -5.44 -6.33
C LEU A 68 -6.33 -5.37 -7.56
N ARG A 69 -5.67 -6.46 -7.93
CA ARG A 69 -4.83 -6.54 -9.14
C ARG A 69 -5.62 -6.27 -10.41
N LYS A 70 -6.88 -6.74 -10.46
CA LYS A 70 -7.79 -6.56 -11.61
C LYS A 70 -8.51 -5.20 -11.59
N GLY A 71 -8.34 -4.38 -10.54
CA GLY A 71 -9.06 -3.12 -10.38
C GLY A 71 -10.56 -3.29 -10.13
N ILE A 72 -11.01 -4.48 -9.72
CA ILE A 72 -12.42 -4.77 -9.40
C ILE A 72 -12.79 -4.09 -8.07
N THR A 73 -11.84 -4.06 -7.13
CA THR A 73 -12.00 -3.41 -5.83
C THR A 73 -10.97 -2.30 -5.67
N ILE A 74 -11.35 -1.28 -4.92
CA ILE A 74 -10.46 -0.16 -4.58
C ILE A 74 -9.47 -0.60 -3.51
N LEU A 75 -8.17 -0.33 -3.72
CA LEU A 75 -7.16 -0.50 -2.68
C LEU A 75 -7.39 0.53 -1.60
N LYS A 76 -7.63 0.10 -0.36
CA LYS A 76 -7.81 1.01 0.78
C LYS A 76 -6.46 1.40 1.39
N PRO A 77 -6.35 2.55 2.07
CA PRO A 77 -5.12 2.98 2.75
C PRO A 77 -4.52 1.93 3.68
N GLU A 78 -5.33 1.25 4.49
CA GLU A 78 -4.86 0.27 5.46
C GLU A 78 -4.29 -0.98 4.76
N GLN A 79 -4.90 -1.37 3.65
CA GLN A 79 -4.40 -2.45 2.81
C GLN A 79 -3.09 -2.04 2.12
N TYR A 80 -3.01 -0.78 1.66
CA TYR A 80 -1.81 -0.21 1.07
C TYR A 80 -0.64 -0.24 2.06
N PHE A 81 -0.83 0.23 3.30
CA PHE A 81 0.19 0.19 4.34
C PHE A 81 0.65 -1.22 4.67
N LYS A 82 -0.26 -2.19 4.80
CA LYS A 82 0.10 -3.60 5.00
C LYS A 82 0.97 -4.15 3.87
N ILE A 83 0.62 -3.83 2.63
CA ILE A 83 1.37 -4.28 1.44
C ILE A 83 2.74 -3.61 1.41
N VAL A 84 2.82 -2.29 1.60
CA VAL A 84 4.09 -1.57 1.54
C VAL A 84 5.01 -1.98 2.69
N GLY A 85 4.51 -2.05 3.92
CA GLY A 85 5.31 -2.45 5.08
C GLY A 85 5.83 -3.88 5.00
N ALA A 86 5.06 -4.81 4.41
CA ALA A 86 5.50 -6.20 4.24
C ALA A 86 6.51 -6.38 3.10
N VAL A 87 6.33 -5.67 1.98
CA VAL A 87 7.14 -5.85 0.76
C VAL A 87 8.39 -4.97 0.77
N TYR A 88 8.30 -3.79 1.37
CA TYR A 88 9.35 -2.77 1.44
C TYR A 88 9.59 -2.38 2.90
N PRO A 89 10.28 -3.24 3.68
CA PRO A 89 10.46 -3.06 5.12
C PRO A 89 11.19 -1.76 5.48
N GLU A 90 11.94 -1.16 4.55
CA GLU A 90 12.55 0.16 4.72
C GLU A 90 11.52 1.29 4.97
N TYR A 91 10.29 1.12 4.48
CA TYR A 91 9.18 2.05 4.71
C TYR A 91 8.34 1.69 5.93
N GLY A 92 8.56 0.52 6.55
CA GLY A 92 7.78 0.05 7.71
C GLY A 92 7.81 1.03 8.88
N LYS A 93 8.98 1.59 9.21
CA LYS A 93 9.13 2.59 10.28
C LYS A 93 8.40 3.90 10.00
N ILE A 94 8.36 4.32 8.74
CA ILE A 94 7.65 5.54 8.32
C ILE A 94 6.15 5.30 8.49
N ILE A 95 5.65 4.16 8.01
CA ILE A 95 4.24 3.80 8.12
C ILE A 95 3.80 3.69 9.58
N GLU A 96 4.60 3.07 10.46
CA GLU A 96 4.28 3.00 11.90
C GLU A 96 4.17 4.38 12.55
N ALA A 97 5.09 5.30 12.24
CA ALA A 97 5.03 6.65 12.77
C ALA A 97 3.76 7.39 12.31
N GLU A 98 3.42 7.29 11.02
CA GLU A 98 2.23 7.92 10.44
C GLU A 98 0.93 7.36 11.04
N LEU A 99 0.85 6.04 11.25
CA LEU A 99 -0.31 5.40 11.88
C LEU A 99 -0.48 5.85 13.34
N HIS A 100 0.61 5.93 14.09
CA HIS A 100 0.59 6.41 15.47
C HIS A 100 0.16 7.88 15.57
N ASP A 101 0.58 8.73 14.64
CA ASP A 101 0.14 10.12 14.58
C ASP A 101 -1.35 10.24 14.21
N ILE A 102 -1.87 9.39 13.31
CA ILE A 102 -3.30 9.29 13.02
C ILE A 102 -4.09 8.88 14.27
N GLU A 103 -3.63 7.88 15.01
CA GLU A 103 -4.28 7.43 16.25
C GLU A 103 -4.36 8.57 17.27
N ARG A 104 -3.26 9.30 17.47
CA ARG A 104 -3.20 10.46 18.38
C ARG A 104 -4.16 11.59 18.01
N LEU A 105 -4.43 11.80 16.72
CA LEU A 105 -5.35 12.86 16.26
C LEU A 105 -6.83 12.49 16.45
N ASN A 106 -7.12 11.19 16.63
CA ASN A 106 -8.48 10.70 16.88
C ASN A 106 -8.82 10.58 18.37
N ASP A 107 -7.80 10.55 19.25
CA ASP A 107 -7.90 10.65 20.73
C ASP A 107 -8.12 12.11 21.19
#